data_AF-A0AAW8HGX2-F1
#
_entry.id   AF-A0AAW8HGX2-F1
#
_cell.length_a   1.000
_cell.length_b   1.000
_cell.length_c   1.000
_cell.angle_alpha   90.00
_cell.angle_beta   90.00
_cell.angle_gamma   90.00
#
_symmetry.space_group_name_H-M   'P 1'
#
loop_
_entity.id
_entity.type
_entity.pdbx_description
1 polymer ?
#
loop_
_entity_poly.entity_id
_entity_poly.type
_entity_poly.pdbx_seq_one_letter_code
_entity_poly.pdbx_strand_id
1 'polypeptide(L)'
;MKLSRQTTNDTAVIEGTRSHFWGRSLYFIIENAPRAHLVAIDELLDAAGWESDHCPNYEDDDAFGHAGYSCGYMIEIDDVARFRADYKRLKKQIAAHIAAQRKAAAKQTA
;
A
#
# COMPACT_ATOMS: atom_id res chain seq x y z
N MET A 1 -8.37 3.63 7.56
CA MET A 1 -7.50 3.37 6.39
C MET A 1 -7.70 4.43 5.33
N LYS A 2 -6.64 5.16 5.01
CA LYS A 2 -6.58 6.27 4.05
C LYS A 2 -5.59 5.90 2.93
N LEU A 3 -5.88 6.35 1.70
CA LEU A 3 -4.94 6.29 0.58
C LEU A 3 -4.45 7.72 0.32
N SER A 4 -3.18 7.97 0.56
CA SER A 4 -2.55 9.28 0.42
C SER A 4 -1.61 9.27 -0.78
N ARG A 5 -1.75 10.26 -1.67
CA ARG A 5 -0.72 10.50 -2.69
C ARG A 5 0.39 11.31 -2.04
N GLN A 6 1.62 10.81 -2.11
CA GLN A 6 2.76 11.56 -1.66
C GLN A 6 3.20 12.54 -2.76
N THR A 7 3.55 13.75 -2.33
CA THR A 7 4.10 14.79 -3.18
C THR A 7 5.42 15.22 -2.55
N THR A 8 6.50 15.15 -3.31
CA THR A 8 7.76 15.80 -2.89
C THR A 8 7.91 17.13 -3.61
N ASN A 9 8.58 18.07 -2.97
CA ASN A 9 9.08 19.29 -3.62
C ASN A 9 10.48 19.08 -4.22
N ASP A 10 11.05 17.89 -4.05
CA ASP A 10 12.36 17.53 -4.56
C ASP A 10 12.30 17.31 -6.08
N THR A 11 12.95 18.20 -6.82
CA THR A 11 12.99 18.20 -8.29
C THR A 11 14.24 17.51 -8.82
N ALA A 12 15.16 17.08 -7.95
CA ALA A 12 16.37 16.39 -8.35
C ALA A 12 16.04 14.96 -8.81
N VAL A 13 16.29 14.66 -10.08
CA VAL A 13 16.21 13.28 -10.61
C VAL A 13 17.54 12.58 -10.29
N ILE A 14 17.57 11.81 -9.20
CA ILE A 14 18.74 11.03 -8.81
C ILE A 14 18.48 9.57 -9.19
N GLU A 15 19.29 9.01 -10.11
CA GLU A 15 19.16 7.61 -10.51
C GLU A 15 19.20 6.66 -9.31
N GLY A 16 18.33 5.64 -9.34
CA GLY A 16 18.23 4.65 -8.27
C GLY A 16 17.48 5.11 -7.01
N THR A 17 16.96 6.33 -6.97
CA THR A 17 16.12 6.82 -5.84
C THR A 17 14.65 6.93 -6.24
N ARG A 18 13.75 7.12 -5.26
CA ARG A 18 12.33 7.44 -5.52
C ARG A 18 12.17 8.63 -6.48
N SER A 19 13.15 9.52 -6.55
CA SER A 19 13.10 10.66 -7.45
C SER A 19 13.41 10.40 -8.91
N HIS A 20 13.95 9.22 -9.22
CA HIS A 20 14.11 8.73 -10.60
C HIS A 20 12.77 8.49 -11.30
N PHE A 21 11.71 8.19 -10.55
CA PHE A 21 10.39 7.86 -11.10
C PHE A 21 9.45 9.06 -11.22
N TRP A 22 9.88 10.25 -10.76
CA TRP A 22 9.06 11.45 -10.84
C TRP A 22 8.76 11.81 -12.30
N GLY A 23 7.47 12.00 -12.61
CA GLY A 23 6.98 12.27 -13.97
C GLY A 23 6.56 11.04 -14.77
N ARG A 24 6.84 9.83 -14.27
CA ARG A 24 6.35 8.56 -14.84
C ARG A 24 5.44 7.80 -13.88
N SER A 25 5.72 7.89 -12.59
CA SER A 25 4.95 7.22 -11.55
C SER A 25 4.61 8.17 -10.41
N LEU A 26 3.54 7.83 -9.68
CA LEU A 26 3.09 8.50 -8.47
C LEU A 26 3.20 7.53 -7.31
N TYR A 27 3.75 8.02 -6.20
CA TYR A 27 3.83 7.25 -4.98
C TYR A 27 2.57 7.43 -4.13
N PHE A 28 1.98 6.29 -3.72
CA PHE A 28 0.82 6.22 -2.85
C PHE A 28 1.15 5.49 -1.56
N ILE A 29 0.59 5.94 -0.45
CA ILE A 29 0.68 5.28 0.84
C ILE A 29 -0.72 4.91 1.32
N ILE A 30 -0.90 3.65 1.72
CA ILE A 30 -2.04 3.20 2.52
C ILE A 30 -1.64 3.26 3.99
N GLU A 31 -2.35 4.08 4.78
CA GLU A 31 -1.99 4.39 6.16
C GLU A 31 -3.24 4.43 7.07
N ASN A 32 -3.02 4.67 8.38
CA ASN A 32 -4.06 4.84 9.39
C ASN A 32 -5.00 3.62 9.46
N ALA A 33 -4.40 2.44 9.60
CA ALA A 33 -5.11 1.17 9.74
C ALA A 33 -4.33 0.18 10.61
N PRO A 34 -5.01 -0.79 11.25
CA PRO A 34 -4.32 -1.88 11.94
C PRO A 34 -3.44 -2.69 10.99
N ARG A 35 -2.31 -3.22 11.48
CA ARG A 35 -1.38 -4.06 10.69
C ARG A 35 -2.08 -5.16 9.89
N ALA A 36 -3.03 -5.88 10.50
CA ALA A 36 -3.76 -6.95 9.83
C ALA A 36 -4.59 -6.47 8.61
N HIS A 37 -5.11 -5.24 8.66
CA HIS A 37 -5.84 -4.65 7.53
C HIS A 37 -4.90 -4.22 6.41
N LEU A 38 -3.70 -3.76 6.75
CA LEU A 38 -2.68 -3.36 5.78
C LEU A 38 -2.11 -4.58 5.04
N VAL A 39 -1.76 -5.63 5.77
CA VAL A 39 -1.34 -6.91 5.16
C VAL A 39 -2.45 -7.47 4.26
N ALA A 40 -3.69 -7.46 4.71
CA ALA A 40 -4.80 -7.98 3.92
C ALA A 40 -5.10 -7.18 2.65
N ILE A 41 -5.00 -5.85 2.68
CA ILE A 41 -5.20 -5.06 1.44
C ILE A 41 -4.02 -5.20 0.49
N ASP A 42 -2.81 -5.37 1.02
CA ASP A 42 -1.61 -5.59 0.23
C ASP A 42 -1.67 -6.91 -0.55
N GLU A 43 -1.99 -8.02 0.12
CA GLU A 43 -2.18 -9.31 -0.55
C GLU A 43 -3.29 -9.28 -1.60
N LEU A 44 -4.37 -8.54 -1.36
CA LEU A 44 -5.45 -8.38 -2.32
C LEU A 44 -5.04 -7.54 -3.53
N LEU A 45 -4.18 -6.53 -3.33
CA LEU A 45 -3.65 -5.68 -4.39
C LEU A 45 -2.58 -6.42 -5.20
N ASP A 46 -1.71 -7.17 -4.54
CA ASP A 46 -0.73 -8.07 -5.17
C ASP A 46 -1.42 -9.10 -6.07
N ALA A 47 -2.47 -9.76 -5.57
CA ALA A 47 -3.30 -10.66 -6.38
C ALA A 47 -4.02 -9.96 -7.55
N ALA A 48 -4.15 -8.64 -7.53
CA ALA A 48 -4.68 -7.82 -8.62
C ALA A 48 -3.58 -7.24 -9.54
N GLY A 49 -2.30 -7.59 -9.30
CA GLY A 49 -1.16 -7.18 -10.10
C GLY A 49 -0.48 -5.88 -9.63
N TRP A 50 -0.74 -5.43 -8.40
CA TRP A 50 -0.13 -4.24 -7.82
C TRP A 50 0.89 -4.61 -6.75
N GLU A 51 2.15 -4.31 -7.01
CA GLU A 51 3.25 -4.58 -6.08
C GLU A 51 3.45 -3.38 -5.13
N SER A 52 3.55 -3.66 -3.83
CA SER A 52 3.99 -2.66 -2.86
C SER A 52 5.51 -2.55 -2.87
N ASP A 53 6.03 -1.34 -2.67
CA ASP A 53 7.48 -1.17 -2.57
C ASP A 53 7.98 -1.66 -1.20
N HIS A 54 7.26 -1.39 -0.11
CA HIS A 54 7.45 -1.93 1.26
C HIS A 54 6.09 -2.11 2.00
N CYS A 55 5.81 -3.29 2.57
CA CYS A 55 4.62 -3.54 3.40
C CYS A 55 4.78 -4.72 4.39
N PRO A 56 4.24 -4.65 5.62
CA PRO A 56 3.85 -3.44 6.34
C PRO A 56 5.10 -2.73 6.88
N ASN A 57 5.28 -1.45 6.56
CA ASN A 57 6.32 -0.64 7.19
C ASN A 57 5.82 -0.11 8.54
N TYR A 58 6.63 -0.15 9.59
CA TYR A 58 6.37 0.59 10.82
C TYR A 58 7.25 1.83 10.78
N GLU A 59 6.64 3.00 10.65
CA GLU A 59 7.37 4.26 10.65
C GLU A 59 7.24 4.88 12.03
N ASP A 60 8.36 4.94 12.76
CA ASP A 60 8.57 5.97 13.78
C ASP A 60 8.48 7.30 13.06
N ASP A 61 7.72 8.28 13.58
CA ASP A 61 7.37 9.58 12.95
C ASP A 61 8.30 9.93 11.77
N ASP A 62 7.84 9.64 10.54
CA ASP A 62 8.64 9.92 9.36
C ASP A 62 8.83 11.43 9.19
N ALA A 63 9.68 11.85 8.24
CA ALA A 63 9.90 13.27 7.94
C ALA A 63 8.61 14.02 7.51
N PHE A 64 7.48 13.33 7.39
CA PHE A 64 6.16 13.84 7.04
C PHE A 64 5.13 13.71 8.18
N GLY A 65 5.55 13.28 9.39
CA GLY A 65 4.72 13.20 10.60
C GLY A 65 3.75 12.02 10.64
N HIS A 66 4.05 10.94 9.93
CA HIS A 66 3.27 9.71 9.96
C HIS A 66 3.84 8.74 11.00
N ALA A 67 3.19 8.62 12.16
CA ALA A 67 3.44 7.54 13.11
C ALA A 67 2.52 6.34 12.84
N GLY A 68 3.10 5.14 12.68
CA GLY A 68 2.35 3.88 12.65
C GLY A 68 2.62 3.01 11.41
N TYR A 69 1.73 2.03 11.17
CA TYR A 69 1.89 1.10 10.05
C TYR A 69 1.38 1.68 8.74
N SER A 70 2.13 1.43 7.65
CA SER A 70 1.78 1.85 6.29
C SER A 70 2.22 0.82 5.23
N CYS A 71 1.68 0.93 4.01
CA CYS A 71 2.13 0.19 2.83
C CYS A 71 2.22 1.13 1.63
N GLY A 72 3.37 1.11 0.94
CA GLY A 72 3.70 2.01 -0.16
C GLY A 72 3.52 1.38 -1.53
N TYR A 73 3.12 2.17 -2.52
CA TYR A 73 2.91 1.72 -3.91
C TYR A 73 3.43 2.75 -4.89
N MET A 74 4.34 2.34 -5.77
CA MET A 74 4.78 3.14 -6.91
C MET A 74 3.92 2.80 -8.13
N ILE A 75 3.08 3.74 -8.56
CA ILE A 75 2.07 3.47 -9.60
C ILE A 75 2.36 4.33 -10.83
N GLU A 76 2.52 3.71 -12.00
CA GLU A 76 2.65 4.45 -13.26
C GLU A 76 1.45 5.37 -13.49
N ILE A 77 1.68 6.57 -14.04
CA ILE A 77 0.67 7.61 -14.18
C ILE A 77 -0.56 7.11 -14.94
N ASP A 78 -0.36 6.33 -15.99
CA ASP A 78 -1.44 5.79 -16.84
C ASP A 78 -2.31 4.77 -16.09
N ASP A 79 -1.76 4.15 -15.05
CA ASP A 79 -2.38 3.10 -14.26
C ASP A 79 -3.06 3.62 -12.97
N VAL A 80 -2.88 4.90 -12.62
CA VAL A 80 -3.43 5.52 -11.40
C VAL A 80 -4.94 5.35 -11.27
N ALA A 81 -5.67 5.50 -12.37
CA ALA A 81 -7.12 5.37 -12.36
C ALA A 81 -7.55 3.92 -12.04
N ARG A 82 -6.87 2.95 -12.63
CA ARG A 82 -7.09 1.51 -12.40
C ARG A 82 -6.76 1.14 -10.96
N PHE A 83 -5.59 1.57 -10.48
CA PHE A 83 -5.15 1.32 -9.10
C PHE A 83 -6.15 1.88 -8.08
N ARG A 84 -6.62 3.12 -8.24
CA ARG A 84 -7.62 3.72 -7.34
C ARG A 84 -8.95 2.97 -7.34
N ALA A 85 -9.38 2.49 -8.52
CA ALA A 85 -10.61 1.71 -8.65
C ALA A 85 -10.48 0.36 -7.93
N ASP A 86 -9.35 -0.34 -8.12
CA ASP A 86 -9.06 -1.60 -7.46
C ASP A 86 -8.93 -1.43 -5.95
N TYR A 87 -8.18 -0.43 -5.47
CA TYR A 87 -8.11 -0.11 -4.05
C TYR A 87 -9.52 0.09 -3.46
N LYS A 88 -10.39 0.86 -4.11
CA LYS A 88 -11.76 1.11 -3.62
C LYS A 88 -12.61 -0.17 -3.59
N ARG A 89 -12.44 -1.05 -4.58
CA ARG A 89 -13.14 -2.33 -4.70
C ARG A 89 -12.65 -3.33 -3.65
N LEU A 90 -11.33 -3.54 -3.57
CA LEU A 90 -10.67 -4.53 -2.71
C LEU A 90 -10.71 -4.14 -1.23
N LYS A 91 -10.70 -2.84 -0.91
CA LYS A 91 -10.88 -2.36 0.47
C LYS A 91 -12.14 -2.89 1.15
N LYS A 92 -13.20 -3.16 0.37
CA LYS A 92 -14.45 -3.73 0.90
C LYS A 92 -14.34 -5.22 1.24
N GLN A 93 -13.30 -5.90 0.74
CA GLN A 93 -13.09 -7.34 0.89
C GLN A 93 -12.17 -7.69 2.07
N ILE A 94 -11.45 -6.71 2.63
CA ILE A 94 -10.47 -6.89 3.72
C ILE A 94 -11.02 -7.73 4.87
N ALA A 95 -12.22 -7.41 5.38
CA ALA A 95 -12.78 -8.11 6.53
C ALA A 95 -13.05 -9.59 6.23
N ALA A 96 -13.55 -9.90 5.02
CA ALA A 96 -13.79 -11.26 4.58
C ALA A 96 -12.48 -12.03 4.40
N HIS A 97 -11.46 -11.38 3.82
CA HIS A 97 -10.13 -11.95 3.62
C HIS A 97 -9.45 -12.33 4.95
N ILE A 98 -9.43 -11.41 5.92
CA ILE A 98 -8.88 -11.67 7.26
C ILE A 98 -9.62 -12.83 7.93
N ALA A 99 -10.95 -12.88 7.83
CA ALA A 99 -11.73 -13.97 8.40
C ALA A 99 -11.41 -15.32 7.74
N ALA A 100 -11.20 -15.35 6.42
CA ALA A 100 -10.81 -16.56 5.70
C ALA A 100 -9.42 -17.06 6.13
N GLN A 101 -8.44 -16.16 6.26
CA GLN A 101 -7.10 -16.50 6.73
C GLN A 101 -7.11 -17.06 8.15
N ARG A 102 -7.86 -16.46 9.07
CA ARG A 102 -8.00 -16.97 10.45
C ARG A 102 -8.59 -18.38 10.49
N LYS A 103 -9.58 -18.66 9.64
CA LYS A 103 -10.16 -20.01 9.51
C LYS A 103 -9.15 -21.01 8.95
N ALA A 104 -8.37 -20.61 7.95
CA ALA A 104 -7.34 -21.46 7.37
C ALA A 104 -6.24 -21.80 8.39
N ALA A 105 -5.76 -20.80 9.14
CA ALA A 105 -4.75 -20.98 10.18
C ALA A 105 -5.24 -21.91 11.30
N ALA A 106 -6.48 -21.75 11.77
CA ALA A 106 -7.06 -22.60 12.81
C ALA A 106 -7.20 -24.07 12.37
N LYS A 107 -7.39 -24.32 11.06
CA LYS A 107 -7.49 -25.67 10.49
C LYS A 107 -6.13 -26.37 10.33
N GLN A 108 -5.03 -25.62 10.32
CA GLN A 108 -3.67 -26.19 10.23
C GLN A 108 -3.13 -26.62 11.59
N THR A 109 -3.74 -26.16 12.69
CA THR A 109 -3.36 -26.47 14.08
C THR A 109 -4.23 -27.54 14.74
N ALA A 110 -5.18 -28.12 14.02
CA ALA A 110 -6.10 -29.16 14.48
C ALA A 110 -5.84 -30.47 13.72
#